data_AF-A0AAD4C7Y9-F1
#
_entry.id   AF-A0AAD4C7Y9-F1
#
_cell.length_a   1.000
_cell.length_b   1.000
_cell.length_c   1.000
_cell.angle_alpha   90.00
_cell.angle_beta   90.00
_cell.angle_gamma   90.00
#
_symmetry.space_group_name_H-M   'P 1'
#
loop_
_entity.id
_entity.type
_entity.pdbx_description
1 polymer ?
#
loop_
_entity_poly.entity_id
_entity_poly.type
_entity_poly.pdbx_seq_one_letter_code
_entity_poly.pdbx_strand_id
1 'polypeptide(L)'
;MAPNLTPGTFKIVSLIDGNPPASVNLTAPGFQPVYLNGPVTTWAISREGEKSYRLSVGAYPFTGVIDNNVTASIHAEQNVEWIATYREFHDAYTISPVNDDILGWTVAYDETDSKVLMSQITLRPIISTKSIPPQFIPTQLFRFEAVNE
;
A
#
# COMPACT_ATOMS: atom_id res chain seq x y z
N MET A 1 15.99 16.21 0.54
CA MET A 1 15.95 14.87 1.17
C MET A 1 14.48 14.54 1.32
N ALA A 2 13.99 13.46 0.71
CA ALA A 2 12.56 13.12 0.79
C ALA A 2 12.16 12.86 2.26
N PRO A 3 10.98 13.31 2.72
CA PRO A 3 10.53 13.03 4.07
C PRO A 3 10.35 11.53 4.25
N ASN A 4 11.09 10.94 5.19
CA ASN A 4 10.81 9.59 5.65
C ASN A 4 9.44 9.59 6.32
N LEU A 5 8.63 8.57 6.04
CA LEU A 5 7.34 8.38 6.69
C LEU A 5 7.56 8.23 8.21
N THR A 6 6.82 9.00 8.99
CA THR A 6 6.84 8.90 10.45
C THR A 6 6.01 7.70 10.88
N PRO A 7 6.50 6.84 11.79
CA PRO A 7 5.69 5.76 12.37
C PRO A 7 4.41 6.30 13.02
N GLY A 8 3.34 5.51 12.97
CA GLY A 8 2.04 5.91 13.52
C GLY A 8 0.89 5.17 12.87
N THR A 9 -0.30 5.72 13.04
CA THR A 9 -1.56 5.16 12.55
C THR A 9 -2.09 5.99 11.38
N PHE A 10 -2.39 5.32 10.26
CA PHE A 10 -2.75 5.97 9.01
C PHE A 10 -3.92 5.28 8.32
N LYS A 11 -4.62 6.03 7.47
CA LYS A 11 -5.30 5.45 6.30
C LYS A 11 -4.33 5.51 5.13
N ILE A 12 -4.15 4.40 4.44
CA ILE A 12 -3.37 4.34 3.20
C ILE A 12 -4.35 4.46 2.04
N VAL A 13 -4.28 5.56 1.30
CA VAL A 13 -5.31 5.95 0.32
C VAL A 13 -4.74 5.94 -1.09
N SER A 14 -5.35 5.21 -2.01
CA SER A 14 -4.92 5.19 -3.42
C SER A 14 -5.29 6.51 -4.11
N LEU A 15 -4.46 6.97 -5.05
CA LEU A 15 -4.74 8.19 -5.85
C LEU A 15 -5.60 7.94 -7.10
N ILE A 16 -6.24 6.78 -7.22
CA ILE A 16 -7.29 6.59 -8.24
C ILE A 16 -8.56 7.37 -7.87
N ASP A 17 -9.50 7.45 -8.82
CA ASP A 17 -10.74 8.21 -8.65
C ASP A 17 -11.51 7.82 -7.37
N GLY A 18 -11.89 8.83 -6.60
CA GLY A 18 -12.58 8.66 -5.32
C GLY A 18 -11.67 8.44 -4.11
N ASN A 19 -10.34 8.39 -4.31
CA ASN A 19 -9.34 8.19 -3.25
C ASN A 19 -9.69 7.03 -2.28
N PRO A 20 -9.83 5.79 -2.79
CA PRO A 20 -10.26 4.68 -1.96
C PRO A 20 -9.13 4.18 -1.04
N PRO A 21 -9.43 3.86 0.24
CA PRO A 21 -8.44 3.33 1.17
C PRO A 21 -8.11 1.87 0.88
N ALA A 22 -6.83 1.51 1.04
CA ALA A 22 -6.37 0.14 1.18
C ALA A 22 -6.87 -0.46 2.49
N SER A 23 -7.29 -1.72 2.45
CA SER A 23 -8.14 -2.28 3.49
C SER A 23 -8.16 -3.82 3.47
N VAL A 24 -8.78 -4.39 4.49
CA VAL A 24 -9.08 -5.83 4.60
C VAL A 24 -10.52 -6.05 5.08
N ASN A 25 -11.04 -7.28 4.90
CA ASN A 25 -12.37 -7.65 5.41
C ASN A 25 -12.38 -7.87 6.93
N LEU A 26 -13.57 -7.71 7.54
CA LEU A 26 -13.87 -8.09 8.92
C LEU A 26 -14.08 -9.61 9.06
N THR A 27 -13.15 -10.41 8.56
CA THR A 27 -13.18 -11.87 8.74
C THR A 27 -11.87 -12.31 9.38
N ALA A 28 -11.85 -13.46 10.06
CA ALA A 28 -10.67 -13.97 10.76
C ALA A 28 -10.04 -15.25 10.15
N PRO A 29 -9.89 -15.40 8.81
CA PRO A 29 -8.97 -16.41 8.30
C PRO A 29 -7.52 -16.01 8.57
N GLY A 30 -6.60 -16.97 8.52
CA GLY A 30 -5.17 -16.76 8.79
C GLY A 30 -4.50 -15.72 7.89
N PHE A 31 -5.06 -15.47 6.70
CA PHE A 31 -4.63 -14.40 5.80
C PHE A 31 -5.82 -13.77 5.05
N GLN A 32 -5.66 -12.52 4.63
CA GLN A 32 -6.62 -11.74 3.85
C GLN A 32 -5.94 -11.07 2.67
N PRO A 33 -6.57 -11.02 1.49
CA PRO A 33 -6.13 -10.09 0.46
C PRO A 33 -6.27 -8.65 0.96
N VAL A 34 -5.32 -7.80 0.56
CA VAL A 34 -5.47 -6.34 0.71
C VAL A 34 -6.16 -5.83 -0.54
N TYR A 35 -7.24 -5.08 -0.36
CA TYR A 35 -8.05 -4.53 -1.45
C TYR A 35 -8.56 -3.14 -1.08
N LEU A 36 -9.28 -2.49 -1.98
CA LEU A 36 -9.83 -1.15 -1.77
C LEU A 36 -11.21 -1.15 -1.10
N ASN A 37 -11.54 -0.09 -0.35
CA ASN A 37 -12.85 0.19 0.28
C ASN A 37 -13.47 -0.95 1.12
N GLY A 38 -12.64 -1.80 1.69
CA GLY A 38 -13.01 -2.73 2.73
C GLY A 38 -13.32 -2.03 4.06
N PRO A 39 -13.93 -2.75 5.00
CA PRO A 39 -14.40 -2.20 6.27
C PRO A 39 -13.27 -1.82 7.23
N VAL A 40 -12.08 -2.42 7.11
CA VAL A 40 -10.93 -2.14 7.99
C VAL A 40 -9.88 -1.37 7.21
N THR A 41 -9.74 -0.08 7.50
CA THR A 41 -8.90 0.85 6.72
C THR A 41 -7.75 1.45 7.53
N THR A 42 -7.65 1.12 8.81
CA THR A 42 -6.67 1.71 9.73
C THR A 42 -5.43 0.84 9.76
N TRP A 43 -4.30 1.43 9.36
CA TRP A 43 -2.99 0.80 9.28
C TRP A 43 -2.09 1.33 10.38
N ALA A 44 -1.39 0.44 11.07
CA ALA A 44 -0.27 0.82 11.92
C ALA A 44 1.04 0.61 11.13
N ILE A 45 1.91 1.60 11.21
CA ILE A 45 3.18 1.65 10.50
C ILE A 45 4.28 1.79 11.53
N SER A 46 5.12 0.76 11.66
CA SER A 46 6.34 0.81 12.47
C SER A 46 7.56 0.91 11.56
N ARG A 47 8.60 1.59 12.03
CA ARG A 47 9.90 1.64 11.35
C ARG A 47 10.77 0.50 11.87
N GLU A 48 11.31 -0.31 10.95
CA GLU A 48 12.19 -1.44 11.27
C GLU A 48 13.66 -1.11 10.94
N GLY A 49 13.90 -0.31 9.90
CA GLY A 49 15.23 0.14 9.48
C GLY A 49 15.29 1.64 9.18
N GLU A 50 16.33 2.09 8.47
CA GLU A 50 16.46 3.52 8.11
C GLU A 50 15.32 3.98 7.19
N LYS A 51 14.91 3.10 6.26
CA LYS A 51 13.89 3.35 5.23
C LYS A 51 12.88 2.21 5.07
N SER A 52 12.96 1.18 5.92
CA SER A 52 12.04 0.05 5.89
C SER A 52 10.99 0.14 6.99
N TYR A 53 9.79 -0.32 6.66
CA TYR A 53 8.61 -0.26 7.49
C TYR A 53 7.95 -1.62 7.56
N ARG A 54 7.31 -1.87 8.69
CA ARG A 54 6.34 -2.94 8.83
C ARG A 54 4.95 -2.33 8.85
N LEU A 55 4.07 -2.95 8.08
CA LEU A 55 2.69 -2.55 7.90
C LEU A 55 1.78 -3.58 8.56
N SER A 56 0.83 -3.15 9.38
CA SER A 56 -0.22 -3.98 9.94
C SER A 56 -1.58 -3.31 9.78
N VAL A 57 -2.65 -4.10 9.69
CA VAL A 57 -4.01 -3.61 9.45
C VAL A 57 -5.03 -4.43 10.23
N GLY A 58 -5.85 -3.76 11.03
CA GLY A 58 -6.83 -4.43 11.90
C GLY A 58 -6.19 -5.47 12.82
N ALA A 59 -6.69 -6.71 12.75
CA ALA A 59 -6.19 -7.84 13.53
C ALA A 59 -4.99 -8.57 12.88
N TYR A 60 -4.46 -8.06 11.76
CA TYR A 60 -3.39 -8.68 11.00
C TYR A 60 -2.04 -7.99 11.26
N PRO A 61 -1.16 -8.56 12.10
CA PRO A 61 0.12 -7.96 12.48
C PRO A 61 1.20 -8.00 11.39
N PHE A 62 0.96 -8.70 10.28
CA PHE A 62 1.93 -8.87 9.20
C PHE A 62 1.29 -8.54 7.85
N THR A 63 2.07 -7.91 6.96
CA THR A 63 1.68 -7.67 5.57
C THR A 63 2.74 -8.25 4.65
N GLY A 64 2.31 -9.02 3.66
CA GLY A 64 3.13 -9.86 2.81
C GLY A 64 2.67 -9.89 1.37
N VAL A 65 3.20 -10.86 0.63
CA VAL A 65 2.91 -11.09 -0.78
C VAL A 65 2.67 -12.58 -1.04
N ILE A 66 1.54 -12.93 -1.64
CA ILE A 66 1.22 -14.29 -2.09
C ILE A 66 0.71 -14.23 -3.53
N ASP A 67 1.34 -14.95 -4.45
CA ASP A 67 0.99 -14.95 -5.88
C ASP A 67 0.91 -13.53 -6.49
N ASN A 68 1.87 -12.68 -6.15
CA ASN A 68 1.91 -11.24 -6.48
C ASN A 68 0.76 -10.41 -5.90
N ASN A 69 -0.04 -10.94 -5.00
CA ASN A 69 -1.06 -10.17 -4.31
C ASN A 69 -0.53 -9.70 -2.96
N VAL A 70 -0.83 -8.45 -2.60
CA VAL A 70 -0.57 -7.95 -1.25
C VAL A 70 -1.58 -8.61 -0.30
N THR A 71 -1.09 -9.18 0.78
CA THR A 71 -1.92 -9.89 1.77
C THR A 71 -1.60 -9.43 3.18
N ALA A 72 -2.61 -9.41 4.05
CA ALA A 72 -2.45 -9.25 5.48
C ALA A 72 -2.54 -10.64 6.15
N SER A 73 -1.76 -10.89 7.19
CA SER A 73 -1.61 -12.22 7.78
C SER A 73 -1.37 -12.16 9.30
N ILE A 74 -1.79 -13.23 10.00
CA ILE A 74 -1.43 -13.48 11.40
C ILE A 74 -0.14 -14.30 11.53
N HIS A 75 0.38 -14.80 10.40
CA HIS A 75 1.54 -15.68 10.33
C HIS A 75 2.81 -14.87 10.03
N ALA A 76 3.81 -14.97 10.91
CA ALA A 76 5.02 -14.17 10.87
C ALA A 76 5.89 -14.46 9.64
N GLU A 77 5.86 -15.70 9.15
CA GLU A 77 6.59 -16.14 7.96
C GLU A 77 6.11 -15.45 6.66
N GLN A 78 4.94 -14.81 6.69
CA GLN A 78 4.41 -14.03 5.57
C GLN A 78 4.82 -12.55 5.63
N ASN A 79 5.51 -12.11 6.69
CA ASN A 79 5.86 -10.71 6.84
C ASN A 79 6.93 -10.29 5.82
N VAL A 80 6.66 -9.19 5.13
CA VAL A 80 7.61 -8.51 4.25
C VAL A 80 7.90 -7.13 4.82
N GLU A 81 9.15 -6.69 4.74
CA GLU A 81 9.51 -5.29 5.00
C GLU A 81 9.25 -4.44 3.76
N TRP A 82 8.72 -3.24 3.97
CA TRP A 82 8.25 -2.35 2.91
C TRP A 82 9.05 -1.04 2.89
N ILE A 83 9.24 -0.48 1.70
CA ILE A 83 9.80 0.86 1.46
C ILE A 83 8.67 1.74 0.92
N ALA A 84 8.38 2.82 1.64
CA ALA A 84 7.50 3.89 1.15
C ALA A 84 8.36 5.03 0.58
N THR A 85 8.41 5.15 -0.76
CA THR A 85 9.21 6.18 -1.44
C THR A 85 8.34 7.37 -1.81
N TYR A 86 8.61 8.53 -1.23
CA TYR A 86 7.89 9.77 -1.52
C TYR A 86 8.17 10.28 -2.94
N ARG A 87 7.10 10.67 -3.63
CA ARG A 87 7.07 11.18 -5.01
C ARG A 87 6.57 12.62 -5.00
N GLU A 88 7.50 13.55 -4.82
CA GLU A 88 7.24 14.98 -4.59
C GLU A 88 6.24 15.60 -5.58
N PHE A 89 6.35 15.28 -6.87
CA PHE A 89 5.45 15.83 -7.89
C PHE A 89 3.97 15.43 -7.70
N HIS A 90 3.69 14.31 -7.03
CA HIS A 90 2.33 13.80 -6.81
C HIS A 90 1.85 13.99 -5.37
N ASP A 91 2.74 14.42 -4.46
CA ASP A 91 2.49 14.43 -3.02
C ASP A 91 1.93 13.08 -2.53
N ALA A 92 2.65 12.01 -2.85
CA ALA A 92 2.25 10.63 -2.62
C ALA A 92 3.45 9.69 -2.56
N TYR A 93 3.21 8.42 -2.31
CA TYR A 93 4.23 7.39 -2.14
C TYR A 93 3.98 6.23 -3.09
N THR A 94 5.06 5.63 -3.58
CA THR A 94 5.05 4.25 -4.07
C THR A 94 5.46 3.33 -2.92
N ILE A 95 4.84 2.16 -2.80
CA ILE A 95 5.14 1.18 -1.74
C ILE A 95 5.71 -0.08 -2.39
N SER A 96 6.95 -0.44 -2.08
CA SER A 96 7.66 -1.61 -2.64
C SER A 96 8.21 -2.51 -1.53
N PRO A 97 8.40 -3.81 -1.74
CA PRO A 97 9.13 -4.63 -0.78
C PRO A 97 10.62 -4.24 -0.74
N VAL A 98 11.28 -4.43 0.39
CA VAL A 98 12.71 -4.09 0.56
C VAL A 98 13.63 -4.88 -0.36
N ASN A 99 13.26 -6.11 -0.71
CA ASN A 99 14.07 -7.01 -1.54
C ASN A 99 13.84 -6.85 -3.05
N ASP A 100 12.86 -6.06 -3.48
CA ASP A 100 12.54 -5.81 -4.88
C ASP A 100 11.87 -4.43 -5.03
N ASP A 101 12.69 -3.39 -5.18
CA ASP A 101 12.24 -2.00 -5.33
C ASP A 101 11.72 -1.67 -6.75
N ILE A 102 11.79 -2.63 -7.67
CA ILE A 102 11.22 -2.53 -9.01
C ILE A 102 9.71 -2.76 -8.95
N LEU A 103 9.24 -3.63 -8.05
CA LEU A 103 7.82 -3.92 -7.85
C LEU A 103 7.18 -2.97 -6.84
N GLY A 104 5.96 -2.54 -7.11
CA GLY A 104 5.20 -1.70 -6.21
C GLY A 104 3.74 -2.12 -6.10
N TRP A 105 3.12 -1.73 -4.99
CA TRP A 105 1.68 -1.82 -4.80
C TRP A 105 0.99 -1.16 -5.99
N THR A 106 0.07 -1.89 -6.60
CA THR A 106 -0.64 -1.50 -7.80
C THR A 106 -2.08 -1.96 -7.69
N VAL A 107 -2.99 -1.00 -7.82
CA VAL A 107 -4.42 -1.28 -7.91
C VAL A 107 -4.78 -1.68 -9.33
N ALA A 108 -5.53 -2.76 -9.50
CA ALA A 108 -6.19 -3.05 -10.77
C ALA A 108 -7.29 -2.00 -11.01
N TYR A 109 -7.06 -1.11 -11.97
CA TYR A 109 -7.98 -0.02 -12.32
C TYR A 109 -8.47 -0.20 -13.75
N ASP A 110 -9.78 -0.28 -13.91
CA ASP A 110 -10.47 -0.19 -15.19
C ASP A 110 -11.51 0.93 -15.05
N GLU A 111 -11.30 2.05 -15.76
CA GLU A 111 -12.20 3.21 -15.74
C GLU A 111 -13.65 2.86 -16.10
N THR A 112 -13.85 1.73 -16.78
CA THR A 112 -15.17 1.29 -17.23
C THR A 112 -15.88 0.36 -16.23
N ASP A 113 -15.17 -0.15 -15.22
CA ASP A 113 -15.71 -1.12 -14.26
C ASP A 113 -15.98 -0.47 -12.89
N SER A 114 -17.26 -0.39 -12.51
CA SER A 114 -17.69 0.07 -11.19
C SER A 114 -17.15 -0.80 -10.03
N LYS A 115 -16.55 -1.96 -10.32
CA LYS A 115 -15.91 -2.86 -9.35
C LYS A 115 -14.52 -2.44 -8.90
N VAL A 116 -13.94 -1.38 -9.48
CA VAL A 116 -12.67 -0.78 -9.01
C VAL A 116 -12.64 -0.60 -7.49
N LEU A 117 -13.80 -0.32 -6.90
CA LEU A 117 -13.94 -0.09 -5.47
C LEU A 117 -13.62 -1.31 -4.60
N MET A 118 -13.53 -2.53 -5.12
CA MET A 118 -13.07 -3.71 -4.38
C MET A 118 -11.85 -4.38 -5.02
N SER A 119 -11.10 -3.63 -5.82
CA SER A 119 -9.90 -4.16 -6.48
C SER A 119 -8.83 -4.56 -5.46
N GLN A 120 -8.33 -5.78 -5.62
CA GLN A 120 -7.19 -6.29 -4.87
C GLN A 120 -5.91 -5.55 -5.26
N ILE A 121 -5.08 -5.25 -4.26
CA ILE A 121 -3.76 -4.65 -4.47
C ILE A 121 -2.78 -5.76 -4.81
N THR A 122 -2.04 -5.55 -5.91
CA THR A 122 -1.03 -6.49 -6.42
C THR A 122 0.33 -5.84 -6.48
N LEU A 123 1.39 -6.63 -6.60
CA LEU A 123 2.71 -6.15 -6.97
C LEU A 123 2.86 -6.17 -8.48
N ARG A 124 3.20 -5.01 -9.05
CA ARG A 124 3.57 -4.86 -10.46
C ARG A 124 4.80 -3.98 -10.58
N PRO A 125 5.56 -4.07 -11.68
CA PRO A 125 6.65 -3.13 -11.94
C PRO A 125 6.16 -1.69 -11.84
N ILE A 126 6.90 -0.85 -11.12
CA ILE A 126 6.62 0.57 -11.00
C ILE A 126 6.84 1.23 -12.37
N ILE A 127 5.80 1.88 -12.88
CA ILE A 127 5.80 2.53 -14.18
C ILE A 127 5.96 4.04 -13.96
N SER A 128 6.90 4.64 -14.68
CA SER A 128 7.07 6.09 -14.72
C SER A 128 7.42 6.60 -16.11
N THR A 129 7.11 7.87 -16.35
CA THR A 129 7.54 8.58 -17.55
C THR A 129 9.03 8.91 -17.47
N LYS A 130 9.67 9.11 -18.63
CA LYS A 130 11.06 9.60 -18.72
C LYS A 130 11.20 11.12 -18.54
N SER A 131 10.21 11.79 -17.92
CA SER A 131 10.24 13.25 -17.70
C SER A 131 11.06 13.63 -16.47
N ILE A 132 11.31 14.94 -16.31
CA ILE A 132 11.95 15.51 -15.12
C ILE A 132 10.98 16.55 -14.52
N PRO A 133 10.33 16.28 -13.37
CA PRO A 133 10.40 15.03 -12.59
C PRO A 133 9.68 13.85 -13.27
N PRO A 134 10.02 12.59 -12.92
CA PRO A 134 9.26 11.42 -13.38
C PRO A 134 7.82 11.47 -12.90
N GLN A 135 6.89 11.14 -13.80
CA GLN A 135 5.46 11.01 -13.48
C GLN A 135 5.11 9.53 -13.32
N PHE A 136 4.32 9.20 -12.30
CA PHE A 136 3.91 7.82 -11.98
C PHE A 136 2.42 7.66 -12.24
N ILE A 137 1.98 6.44 -12.53
CA ILE A 137 0.56 6.18 -12.76
C ILE A 137 -0.22 6.23 -11.42
N PRO A 138 -1.44 6.81 -11.38
CA PRO A 138 -2.22 6.94 -10.15
C PRO A 138 -2.49 5.62 -9.42
N THR A 139 -2.59 4.52 -10.14
CA THR A 139 -2.81 3.17 -9.59
C THR A 139 -1.66 2.65 -8.73
N GLN A 140 -0.50 3.30 -8.79
CA GLN A 140 0.72 2.97 -8.03
C GLN A 140 1.07 4.01 -6.97
N LEU A 141 0.22 5.02 -6.80
CA LEU A 141 0.43 6.13 -5.88
C LEU A 141 -0.54 6.04 -4.71
N PHE A 142 0.01 6.18 -3.50
CA PHE A 142 -0.72 6.11 -2.25
C PHE A 142 -0.36 7.27 -1.32
N ARG A 143 -1.35 7.83 -0.62
CA ARG A 143 -1.15 8.80 0.46
C ARG A 143 -1.31 8.13 1.82
N PHE A 144 -0.58 8.63 2.79
CA PHE A 144 -0.69 8.23 4.19
C PHE A 144 -1.38 9.36 4.96
N GLU A 145 -2.67 9.18 5.26
CA GLU A 145 -3.46 10.16 6.00
C GLU A 145 -3.44 9.78 7.48
N ALA A 146 -2.83 10.63 8.32
CA ALA A 146 -2.76 10.36 9.76
C ALA A 146 -4.17 10.24 10.36
N VAL A 147 -4.40 9.20 11.15
CA VAL A 147 -5.62 9.06 11.94
C VAL A 147 -5.35 9.77 13.27
N ASN A 148 -5.89 10.97 13.43
CA ASN A 148 -5.88 11.65 14.72
C ASN A 148 -6.83 10.90 15.67
N GLU A 149 -6.31 10.35 16.76
CA GLU A 149 -7.10 9.90 17.91
C GLU A 149 -7.61 11.08 18.73
#